data_AF-A0A919TCH3-F1
#
_entry.id   AF-A0A919TCH3-F1
#
_cell.length_a   1.000
_cell.length_b   1.000
_cell.length_c   1.000
_cell.angle_alpha   90.00
_cell.angle_beta   90.00
_cell.angle_gamma   90.00
#
_symmetry.space_group_name_H-M   'P 1'
#
loop_
_entity.id
_entity.type
_entity.pdbx_description
1 polymer ?
#
loop_
_entity_poly.entity_id
_entity_poly.type
_entity_poly.pdbx_seq_one_letter_code
_entity_poly.pdbx_strand_id
1 'polypeptide(L)'
;MGPSDRRLIFIPQGFLGGPGKKILGDVPREIVSLAEVKMGVMSLVRIAFGNQGEGLALTFPRVDRKNAEALAQALQPAPVA
;
A
#
# COMPACT_ATOMS: atom_id res chain seq x y z
N MET A 1 9.09 -25.13 2.24
CA MET A 1 8.71 -24.08 3.21
C MET A 1 9.24 -22.76 2.71
N GLY A 2 8.44 -21.99 1.95
CA GLY A 2 8.82 -20.63 1.54
C GLY A 2 8.03 -19.64 2.39
N PRO A 3 8.65 -18.65 3.05
CA PRO A 3 7.92 -17.77 3.93
C PRO A 3 7.04 -16.83 3.10
N SER A 4 5.77 -16.76 3.47
CA SER A 4 4.77 -15.80 3.03
C SER A 4 5.10 -14.39 3.56
N ASP A 5 6.30 -13.86 3.25
CA ASP A 5 6.85 -12.60 3.78
C ASP A 5 6.36 -11.34 3.04
N ARG A 6 5.16 -11.38 2.44
CA ARG A 6 4.60 -10.17 1.84
C ARG A 6 4.05 -9.33 3.00
N ARG A 7 4.75 -8.28 3.39
CA ARG A 7 4.29 -7.29 4.38
C ARG A 7 4.17 -5.93 3.71
N LEU A 8 3.22 -5.13 4.17
CA LEU A 8 3.21 -3.71 3.88
C LEU A 8 4.08 -3.02 4.94
N ILE A 9 5.17 -2.38 4.49
CA ILE A 9 6.15 -1.73 5.38
C ILE A 9 6.10 -0.23 5.15
N PHE A 10 5.89 0.52 6.22
CA PHE A 10 5.93 1.98 6.16
C PHE A 10 7.32 2.48 6.53
N ILE A 11 7.99 3.13 5.58
CA ILE A 11 9.32 3.71 5.77
C ILE A 11 9.19 5.23 5.60
N PRO A 12 9.69 6.06 6.52
CA PRO A 12 9.62 7.50 6.39
C PRO A 12 10.49 7.95 5.21
N GLN A 13 10.11 9.03 4.54
CA GLN A 13 11.00 9.68 3.59
C GLN A 13 12.16 10.31 4.36
N GLY A 14 13.38 9.95 3.99
CA GLY A 14 14.61 10.53 4.50
C GLY A 14 14.82 11.94 3.94
N PHE A 15 15.67 12.72 4.63
CA PHE A 15 15.90 14.14 4.35
C PHE A 15 16.33 14.42 2.89
N LEU A 16 17.05 13.49 2.25
CA LEU A 16 17.48 13.59 0.85
C LEU A 16 16.55 12.86 -0.14
N GLY A 17 15.32 12.53 0.27
CA GLY A 17 14.33 11.86 -0.59
C GLY A 17 14.48 10.34 -0.70
N GLY A 18 15.50 9.74 -0.10
CA GLY A 18 15.64 8.27 -0.01
C GLY A 18 14.83 7.66 1.13
N PRO A 19 14.73 6.32 1.24
CA PRO A 19 14.07 5.66 2.36
C PRO A 19 14.80 5.94 3.68
N GLY A 20 14.05 6.26 4.72
CA GLY A 20 14.56 6.41 6.08
C GLY A 20 15.00 5.08 6.69
N LYS A 21 15.70 5.14 7.82
CA LYS A 21 16.30 3.96 8.47
C LYS A 21 15.39 3.25 9.48
N LYS A 22 14.15 3.70 9.64
CA LYS A 22 13.20 3.17 10.64
C LYS A 22 11.97 2.59 9.94
N ILE A 23 11.49 1.46 10.45
CA ILE A 23 10.17 0.92 10.11
C ILE A 23 9.17 1.60 11.03
N LEU A 24 8.14 2.22 10.46
CA LEU A 24 7.06 2.88 11.21
C LEU A 24 5.95 1.89 11.58
N GLY A 25 5.81 0.81 10.83
CA GLY A 25 4.88 -0.28 11.09
C GLY A 25 4.98 -1.36 10.03
N ASP A 26 4.57 -2.57 10.41
CA ASP A 26 4.44 -3.72 9.53
C ASP A 26 3.02 -4.31 9.62
N VAL A 27 2.40 -4.55 8.46
CA VAL A 27 1.06 -5.15 8.40
C VAL A 27 1.13 -6.47 7.60
N PRO A 28 0.65 -7.60 8.16
CA PRO A 28 0.57 -8.88 7.46
C PRO A 28 -0.32 -8.78 6.21
N ARG A 29 0.11 -9.34 5.07
CA ARG A 29 -0.64 -9.23 3.79
C ARG A 29 -2.04 -9.81 3.85
N GLU A 30 -2.27 -10.79 4.72
CA GLU A 30 -3.53 -11.53 4.87
C GLU A 30 -4.67 -10.62 5.33
N ILE A 31 -4.35 -9.57 6.09
CA ILE A 31 -5.33 -8.60 6.57
C ILE A 31 -5.34 -7.32 5.74
N VAL A 32 -4.49 -7.20 4.72
CA VAL A 32 -4.44 -6.02 3.85
C VAL A 32 -5.35 -6.25 2.65
N SER A 33 -6.31 -5.35 2.46
CA SER A 33 -7.17 -5.34 1.27
C SER A 33 -7.28 -3.96 0.65
N LEU A 34 -7.52 -3.93 -0.66
CA LEU A 34 -7.79 -2.70 -1.37
C LEU A 34 -9.24 -2.29 -1.14
N ALA A 35 -9.45 -1.14 -0.50
CA ALA A 35 -10.79 -0.63 -0.19
C ALA A 35 -11.35 0.28 -1.29
N GLU A 36 -10.51 1.15 -1.85
CA GLU A 36 -10.93 2.09 -2.91
C GLU A 36 -9.74 2.54 -3.75
N VAL A 37 -9.98 2.75 -5.04
CA VAL A 37 -9.04 3.39 -5.96
C VAL A 37 -9.75 4.46 -6.77
N LYS A 38 -9.18 5.67 -6.78
CA LYS A 38 -9.58 6.75 -7.68
C LYS A 38 -8.35 7.25 -8.41
N MET A 39 -8.34 7.15 -9.73
CA MET A 39 -7.26 7.64 -10.57
C MET A 39 -7.62 8.99 -11.16
N GLY A 40 -6.70 9.96 -11.10
CA GLY A 40 -6.98 11.32 -11.54
C GLY A 40 -5.74 12.21 -11.58
N VAL A 41 -5.93 13.52 -11.42
CA VAL A 41 -4.82 14.49 -11.27
C VAL A 41 -4.08 14.22 -9.97
N MET A 42 -4.81 14.02 -8.86
CA MET A 42 -4.37 13.30 -7.68
C MET A 42 -5.02 11.92 -7.72
N SER A 43 -4.23 10.87 -7.56
CA SER A 43 -4.76 9.52 -7.37
C SER A 43 -4.88 9.21 -5.88
N LEU A 44 -5.91 8.46 -5.50
CA LEU A 44 -6.17 8.00 -4.15
C LEU A 44 -6.21 6.47 -4.14
N VAL A 45 -5.45 5.86 -3.24
CA VAL A 45 -5.51 4.42 -2.93
C VAL A 45 -5.84 4.28 -1.45
N ARG A 46 -7.00 3.71 -1.14
CA ARG A 46 -7.40 3.38 0.24
C ARG A 46 -7.15 1.90 0.49
N ILE A 47 -6.43 1.63 1.56
CA ILE A 47 -6.05 0.31 2.03
C ILE A 47 -6.80 0.07 3.34
N ALA A 48 -7.54 -1.03 3.44
CA ALA A 48 -8.16 -1.46 4.69
C ALA A 48 -7.31 -2.54 5.36
N PHE A 49 -7.28 -2.52 6.69
CA PHE A 49 -6.65 -3.52 7.54
C PHE A 49 -7.73 -4.30 8.30
N GLY A 50 -7.85 -5.60 8.01
CA GLY A 50 -8.85 -6.48 8.60
C GLY A 50 -10.29 -6.01 8.34
N ASN A 51 -11.19 -6.34 9.27
CA ASN A 51 -12.63 -6.10 9.13
C ASN A 51 -13.14 -4.90 9.97
N GLN A 52 -12.26 -4.13 10.60
CA GLN A 52 -12.62 -3.13 11.61
C GLN A 52 -12.69 -1.69 11.09
N GLY A 53 -12.61 -1.47 9.79
CA GLY A 53 -12.69 -0.13 9.19
C GLY A 53 -11.44 0.73 9.41
N GLU A 54 -10.39 0.18 10.02
CA GLU A 54 -9.07 0.79 10.11
C GLU A 54 -8.33 0.66 8.77
N GLY A 55 -7.49 1.63 8.45
CA GLY A 55 -6.81 1.66 7.17
C GLY A 55 -6.01 2.92 6.92
N LEU A 56 -5.49 3.03 5.69
CA LEU A 56 -4.72 4.18 5.25
C LEU A 56 -5.24 4.69 3.91
N ALA A 57 -5.24 6.01 3.79
CA ALA A 57 -5.47 6.71 2.53
C ALA A 57 -4.12 7.24 2.02
N LEU A 58 -3.67 6.72 0.88
CA LEU A 58 -2.47 7.18 0.21
C LEU A 58 -2.86 8.05 -0.99
N THR A 59 -2.33 9.26 -1.03
CA THR A 59 -2.50 10.17 -2.17
C THR A 59 -1.23 10.20 -3.00
N PHE A 60 -1.40 10.14 -4.32
CA PHE A 60 -0.30 10.14 -5.27
C PHE A 60 -0.45 11.32 -6.20
N PRO A 61 0.58 12.17 -6.33
CA PRO A 61 0.56 13.21 -7.32
C PRO A 61 0.59 12.65 -8.75
N ARG A 62 0.22 13.46 -9.74
CA ARG A 62 0.14 13.02 -11.14
C ARG A 62 1.41 12.33 -11.64
N VAL A 63 2.58 12.82 -11.19
CA VAL A 63 3.90 12.27 -11.53
C VAL A 63 4.08 10.82 -11.04
N ASP A 64 3.41 10.46 -9.95
CA ASP A 64 3.48 9.13 -9.30
C ASP A 64 2.26 8.26 -9.59
N ARG A 65 1.41 8.62 -10.56
CA ARG A 65 0.22 7.85 -10.91
C ARG A 65 0.51 6.38 -11.18
N LYS A 66 1.63 6.08 -11.86
CA LYS A 66 2.05 4.68 -12.13
C LYS A 66 2.34 3.90 -10.85
N ASN A 67 2.85 4.56 -9.82
CA ASN A 67 3.08 3.94 -8.51
C ASN A 67 1.76 3.60 -7.82
N ALA A 68 0.75 4.48 -7.94
CA ALA A 68 -0.60 4.22 -7.44
C ALA A 68 -1.24 3.01 -8.15
N GLU A 69 -1.09 2.91 -9.47
CA GLU A 69 -1.61 1.79 -10.28
C GLU A 69 -0.93 0.47 -9.93
N ALA A 70 0.40 0.47 -9.81
CA ALA A 70 1.16 -0.70 -9.40
C ALA A 70 0.79 -1.17 -7.99
N LEU A 71 0.61 -0.23 -7.05
CA LEU A 71 0.19 -0.56 -5.69
C LEU A 71 -1.23 -1.16 -5.68
N ALA A 72 -2.18 -0.53 -6.38
CA ALA A 72 -3.54 -1.04 -6.48
C ALA A 72 -3.56 -2.48 -7.03
N GLN A 73 -2.77 -2.77 -8.07
CA GLN A 73 -2.64 -4.13 -8.62
C GLN A 73 -2.04 -5.12 -7.62
N ALA A 74 -0.98 -4.74 -6.90
CA ALA A 74 -0.33 -5.62 -5.92
C ALA A 74 -1.26 -5.96 -4.72
N LEU A 75 -2.24 -5.10 -4.45
CA LEU A 75 -3.21 -5.25 -3.36
C LEU A 75 -4.46 -6.04 -3.77
N GLN A 76 -4.68 -6.31 -5.05
CA GLN A 76 -5.78 -7.19 -5.47
C GLN A 76 -5.63 -8.57 -4.83
N PRO A 77 -6.73 -9.22 -4.41
CA PRO A 77 -6.69 -10.60 -3.94
C PRO A 77 -6.11 -11.49 -5.04
N ALA A 78 -5.28 -12.48 -4.66
CA ALA A 78 -4.91 -13.53 -5.62
C ALA A 78 -6.21 -14.23 -6.07
N PRO A 79 -6.35 -14.57 -7.36
CA PRO A 79 -7.52 -15.31 -7.83
C PRO A 79 -7.65 -16.60 -7.01
N VAL A 80 -8.83 -16.82 -6.44
CA VAL A 80 -9.18 -18.10 -5.84
C VAL A 80 -9.44 -19.04 -7.00
N ALA A 81 -8.54 -20.03 -7.19
CA ALA A 81 -8.69 -21.08 -8.19
C ALA A 81 -9.64 -22.18 -7.68
#